data_AF-A0A3P2A568-F1
#
_entry.id   AF-A0A3P2A568-F1
#
_cell.length_a   1.000
_cell.length_b   1.000
_cell.length_c   1.000
_cell.angle_alpha   90.00
_cell.angle_beta   90.00
_cell.angle_gamma   90.00
#
_symmetry.space_group_name_H-M   'P 1'
#
loop_
_entity.id
_entity.type
_entity.pdbx_description
1 polymer ?
#
loop_
_entity_poly.entity_id
_entity_poly.type
_entity_poly.pdbx_seq_one_letter_code
_entity_poly.pdbx_strand_id
1 'polypeptide(L)'
;MSEYQAKTHPQSLPPVLGDLLKYEATRLTRIEVPADKGTKMGTFVDFPLRGKKLLALSDEQNGKVVVQPHNCIINLDAVAADAVSGAGGLEQLKRDGDAYGIVYQSTSE
;
A
#
# COMPACT_ATOMS: atom_id res chain seq x y z
N MET A 1 -37.97 -12.60 39.69
CA MET A 1 -36.83 -12.24 38.83
C MET A 1 -37.19 -12.70 37.42
N SER A 2 -37.58 -11.78 36.54
CA SER A 2 -37.86 -12.10 35.14
C SER A 2 -36.68 -11.56 34.33
N GLU A 3 -35.84 -12.45 33.84
CA GLU A 3 -34.69 -12.11 32.99
C GLU A 3 -35.18 -11.46 31.69
N TYR A 4 -34.73 -10.23 31.45
CA TYR A 4 -34.78 -9.61 30.12
C TYR A 4 -33.58 -10.13 29.32
N GLN A 5 -33.81 -11.08 28.41
CA GLN A 5 -32.81 -11.42 27.38
C GLN A 5 -32.83 -10.37 26.28
N ALA A 6 -31.84 -9.49 26.28
CA ALA A 6 -31.54 -8.66 25.11
C ALA A 6 -30.98 -9.56 24.00
N LYS A 7 -31.80 -9.87 22.98
CA LYS A 7 -31.31 -10.45 21.73
C LYS A 7 -30.71 -9.34 20.87
N THR A 8 -29.44 -9.03 21.08
CA THR A 8 -28.66 -8.27 20.09
C THR A 8 -28.07 -9.25 19.08
N HIS A 9 -28.81 -9.50 18.01
CA HIS A 9 -28.18 -9.96 16.78
C HIS A 9 -27.65 -8.70 16.09
N PRO A 10 -26.33 -8.45 16.06
CA PRO A 10 -25.82 -7.41 15.18
C PRO A 10 -26.11 -7.87 13.75
N GLN A 11 -27.19 -7.33 13.15
CA GLN A 11 -27.39 -7.41 11.72
C GLN A 11 -26.25 -6.61 11.09
N SER A 12 -25.17 -7.29 10.69
CA SER A 12 -24.15 -6.63 9.88
C SER A 12 -24.81 -6.29 8.56
N LEU A 13 -24.99 -5.00 8.31
CA LEU A 13 -25.40 -4.52 6.99
C LEU A 13 -24.41 -5.07 5.96
N PRO A 14 -24.87 -5.52 4.78
CA PRO A 14 -23.97 -5.94 3.73
C PRO A 14 -23.00 -4.78 3.41
N PRO A 15 -21.71 -5.07 3.22
CA PRO A 15 -20.71 -4.03 3.00
C PRO A 15 -21.09 -3.19 1.79
N VAL A 16 -21.13 -1.88 1.97
CA VAL A 16 -21.35 -0.97 0.85
C VAL A 16 -20.05 -0.80 0.06
N LEU A 17 -20.13 -0.39 -1.21
CA LEU A 17 -18.95 -0.23 -2.07
C LEU A 17 -17.84 0.60 -1.41
N GLY A 18 -18.21 1.65 -0.67
CA GLY A 18 -17.25 2.46 0.08
C GLY A 18 -16.48 1.69 1.16
N ASP A 19 -17.07 0.68 1.78
CA ASP A 19 -16.39 -0.15 2.79
C ASP A 19 -15.40 -1.11 2.13
N LEU A 20 -15.73 -1.63 0.95
CA LEU A 20 -14.81 -2.45 0.16
C LEU A 20 -13.61 -1.62 -0.32
N LEU A 21 -13.84 -0.42 -0.86
CA LEU A 21 -12.77 0.49 -1.30
C LEU A 21 -11.87 0.92 -0.14
N LYS A 22 -12.44 1.18 1.04
CA LYS A 22 -11.66 1.47 2.25
C LYS A 22 -10.86 0.26 2.69
N TYR A 23 -11.44 -0.94 2.62
CA TYR A 23 -10.75 -2.18 2.98
C TYR A 23 -9.52 -2.43 2.10
N GLU A 24 -9.62 -2.16 0.80
CA GLU A 24 -8.51 -2.26 -0.16
C GLU A 24 -7.32 -1.35 0.18
N ALA A 25 -7.58 -0.22 0.86
CA ALA A 25 -6.56 0.71 1.32
C ALA A 25 -5.97 0.36 2.70
N THR A 26 -6.45 -0.70 3.37
CA THR A 26 -5.99 -1.07 4.73
C THR A 26 -4.64 -1.78 4.72
N ARG A 27 -4.04 -1.93 5.91
CA ARG A 27 -2.81 -2.72 6.08
C ARG A 27 -2.97 -4.19 5.71
N LEU A 28 -4.21 -4.71 5.65
CA LEU A 28 -4.51 -6.11 5.39
C LEU A 28 -4.34 -6.49 3.91
N THR A 29 -4.31 -5.53 3.00
CA THR A 29 -4.03 -5.76 1.56
C THR A 29 -2.56 -5.59 1.21
N ARG A 30 -1.71 -5.32 2.21
CA ARG A 30 -0.26 -5.27 2.02
C ARG A 30 0.31 -6.68 1.96
N ILE A 31 1.35 -6.83 1.17
CA ILE A 31 1.99 -8.11 0.92
C ILE A 31 3.48 -8.02 1.23
N GLU A 32 4.05 -9.14 1.67
CA GLU A 32 5.48 -9.29 1.81
C GLU A 32 6.09 -9.68 0.47
N VAL A 33 7.13 -8.96 0.05
CA VAL A 33 7.88 -9.24 -1.17
C VAL A 33 9.35 -9.44 -0.84
N PRO A 34 10.06 -10.34 -1.55
CA PRO A 34 11.50 -10.49 -1.40
C PRO A 34 12.22 -9.16 -1.67
N ALA A 35 13.21 -8.85 -0.84
CA ALA A 35 14.07 -7.68 -1.01
C ALA A 35 15.49 -7.96 -0.53
N ASP A 36 16.45 -7.17 -1.02
CA ASP A 36 17.85 -7.29 -0.61
C ASP A 36 18.03 -6.96 0.87
N LYS A 37 18.96 -7.66 1.53
CA LYS A 37 19.25 -7.45 2.95
C LYS A 37 19.65 -6.00 3.22
N GLY A 38 19.03 -5.41 4.23
CA GLY A 38 19.27 -4.01 4.60
C GLY A 38 18.45 -2.98 3.81
N THR A 39 17.53 -3.41 2.93
CA THR A 39 16.57 -2.50 2.30
C THR A 39 15.79 -1.71 3.35
N LYS A 40 15.71 -0.39 3.18
CA LYS A 40 15.00 0.51 4.08
C LYS A 40 13.65 0.94 3.53
N MET A 41 12.72 1.28 4.42
CA MET A 41 11.47 1.91 4.03
C MET A 41 11.74 3.15 3.15
N GLY A 42 10.88 3.39 2.17
CA GLY A 42 11.08 4.46 1.20
C GLY A 42 11.98 4.08 0.01
N THR A 43 12.50 2.86 -0.03
CA THR A 43 13.23 2.35 -1.21
C THR A 43 12.26 1.69 -2.20
N PHE A 44 12.57 1.78 -3.49
CA PHE A 44 11.81 1.10 -4.54
C PHE A 44 12.33 -0.33 -4.76
N VAL A 45 11.46 -1.32 -4.56
CA VAL A 45 11.75 -2.75 -4.72
C VAL A 45 10.99 -3.34 -5.90
N ASP A 46 11.57 -4.33 -6.57
CA ASP A 46 10.93 -4.98 -7.71
C ASP A 46 9.78 -5.89 -7.24
N PHE A 47 8.57 -5.66 -7.79
CA PHE A 47 7.43 -6.50 -7.50
C PHE A 47 7.23 -7.56 -8.59
N PRO A 48 7.51 -8.85 -8.32
CA PRO A 48 7.61 -9.88 -9.34
C PRO A 48 6.32 -10.12 -10.13
N LEU A 49 5.15 -9.90 -9.52
CA LEU A 49 3.85 -10.16 -10.17
C LEU A 49 3.48 -9.14 -11.24
N ARG A 50 4.13 -7.96 -11.27
CA ARG A 50 3.85 -6.91 -12.25
C ARG A 50 5.07 -6.43 -13.05
N GLY A 51 6.28 -6.83 -12.66
CA GLY A 51 7.53 -6.36 -13.29
C GLY A 51 7.76 -4.85 -13.13
N LYS A 52 7.16 -4.22 -12.11
CA LYS A 52 7.28 -2.79 -11.80
C LYS A 52 7.66 -2.60 -10.35
N LYS A 53 8.43 -1.55 -10.07
CA LYS A 53 8.92 -1.24 -8.73
C LYS A 53 7.80 -0.70 -7.84
N LEU A 54 7.75 -1.14 -6.58
CA LEU A 54 6.86 -0.63 -5.53
C LEU A 54 7.67 0.01 -4.42
N LEU A 55 7.08 0.98 -3.73
CA LEU A 55 7.70 1.57 -2.56
C LEU A 55 7.64 0.59 -1.37
N ALA A 56 8.78 0.32 -0.74
CA ALA A 56 8.85 -0.43 0.50
C ALA A 56 8.24 0.40 1.64
N LEU A 57 7.20 -0.15 2.28
CA LEU A 57 6.49 0.47 3.40
C LEU A 57 7.04 0.03 4.77
N SER A 58 8.02 -0.87 4.77
CA SER A 58 8.74 -1.33 5.95
C SER A 58 10.22 -1.47 5.63
N ASP A 59 11.03 -1.47 6.68
CA ASP A 59 12.39 -1.99 6.60
C ASP A 59 12.36 -3.50 6.29
N GLU A 60 13.45 -3.99 5.72
CA GLU A 60 13.65 -5.41 5.46
C GLU A 60 13.70 -6.20 6.78
N GLN A 61 12.91 -7.28 6.81
CA GLN A 61 12.95 -8.29 7.86
C GLN A 61 12.90 -9.68 7.21
N ASN A 62 13.86 -10.54 7.55
CA ASN A 62 13.96 -11.91 7.05
C ASN A 62 14.00 -12.03 5.50
N GLY A 63 14.64 -11.08 4.83
CA GLY A 63 14.77 -10.99 3.37
C GLY A 63 13.52 -10.47 2.67
N LYS A 64 12.60 -9.83 3.39
CA LYS A 64 11.34 -9.32 2.84
C LYS A 64 11.01 -7.92 3.31
N VAL A 65 10.26 -7.19 2.48
CA VAL A 65 9.64 -5.90 2.84
C VAL A 65 8.14 -5.94 2.56
N VAL A 66 7.39 -5.06 3.22
CA VAL A 66 5.96 -4.91 3.00
C VAL A 66 5.70 -3.85 1.92
N VAL A 67 4.86 -4.16 0.95
CA VAL A 67 4.43 -3.23 -0.11
C VAL A 67 2.90 -3.18 -0.22
N GLN A 68 2.37 -2.10 -0.78
CA GLN A 68 0.95 -1.98 -1.11
C GLN A 68 0.76 -2.03 -2.63
N PRO A 69 0.25 -3.14 -3.19
CA PRO A 69 0.22 -3.36 -4.62
C PRO A 69 -0.92 -2.64 -5.35
N HIS A 70 -1.97 -2.22 -4.64
CA HIS A 70 -3.19 -1.65 -5.21
C HIS A 70 -3.77 -0.53 -4.34
N ASN A 71 -4.52 0.37 -4.98
CA ASN A 71 -5.45 1.32 -4.37
C ASN A 71 -4.87 2.08 -3.19
N CYS A 72 -3.79 2.83 -3.46
CA CYS A 72 -3.09 3.58 -2.42
C CYS A 72 -2.60 4.94 -2.92
N ILE A 73 -2.42 5.85 -1.97
CA ILE A 73 -1.79 7.14 -2.22
C ILE A 73 -0.42 7.11 -1.54
N ILE A 74 0.62 7.39 -2.32
CA ILE A 74 1.99 7.45 -1.85
C ILE A 74 2.47 8.89 -1.98
N ASN A 75 2.69 9.55 -0.85
CA ASN A 75 3.37 10.84 -0.83
C ASN A 75 4.89 10.60 -0.87
N LEU A 76 5.55 11.14 -1.89
CA LEU A 76 6.97 11.05 -2.15
C LEU A 76 7.79 12.17 -1.50
N ASP A 77 7.16 13.15 -0.85
CA ASP A 77 7.88 14.24 -0.14
C ASP A 77 8.79 13.73 0.98
N ALA A 78 8.45 12.59 1.58
CA ALA A 78 9.24 11.92 2.61
C ALA A 78 10.20 10.86 2.04
N VAL A 79 10.22 10.68 0.72
CA VAL A 79 11.07 9.72 0.02
C VAL A 79 12.28 10.45 -0.53
N ALA A 80 13.46 9.83 -0.44
CA ALA A 80 14.68 10.42 -0.94
C ALA A 80 14.60 10.61 -2.48
N ALA A 81 15.02 11.78 -2.97
CA ALA A 81 14.87 12.15 -4.38
C ALA A 81 15.67 11.25 -5.34
N ASP A 82 16.78 10.68 -4.86
CA ASP A 82 17.60 9.69 -5.57
C ASP A 82 16.86 8.36 -5.75
N ALA A 83 16.10 7.92 -4.74
CA ALA A 83 15.26 6.73 -4.83
C ALA A 83 14.13 6.90 -5.86
N VAL A 84 13.50 8.09 -5.90
CA VAL A 84 12.48 8.44 -6.90
C VAL A 84 13.08 8.48 -8.31
N SER A 85 14.25 9.10 -8.46
CA SER A 85 14.97 9.19 -9.74
C SER A 85 15.43 7.82 -10.24
N GLY A 86 15.97 6.98 -9.35
CA GLY A 86 16.39 5.61 -9.66
C GLY A 86 15.24 4.68 -10.05
N ALA A 87 14.01 5.02 -9.67
CA ALA A 87 12.80 4.32 -10.08
C ALA A 87 12.20 4.83 -11.41
N GLY A 88 12.85 5.79 -12.08
CA GLY A 88 12.39 6.37 -13.35
C GLY A 88 11.74 7.75 -13.23
N GLY A 89 11.69 8.33 -12.03
CA GLY A 89 11.14 9.66 -11.76
C GLY A 89 9.63 9.68 -11.55
N LEU A 90 9.12 10.83 -11.07
CA LEU A 90 7.72 11.01 -10.67
C LEU A 90 6.72 10.68 -11.78
N GLU A 91 6.95 11.15 -13.00
CA GLU A 91 6.02 10.95 -14.11
C GLU A 91 5.92 9.48 -14.54
N GLN A 92 7.04 8.75 -14.51
CA GLN A 92 7.04 7.31 -14.80
C GLN A 92 6.32 6.54 -13.69
N LEU A 93 6.56 6.90 -12.43
CA LEU A 93 5.87 6.31 -11.28
C LEU A 93 4.35 6.54 -11.33
N LYS A 94 3.90 7.75 -11.68
CA LYS A 94 2.47 8.05 -11.88
C LYS A 94 1.84 7.15 -12.93
N ARG A 95 2.48 7.00 -14.10
CA ARG A 95 2.00 6.10 -15.18
C ARG A 95 1.95 4.65 -14.75
N ASP A 96 3.00 4.19 -14.07
CA ASP A 96 3.09 2.81 -13.59
C ASP A 96 2.12 2.53 -12.43
N GLY A 97 1.73 3.55 -11.67
CA GLY A 97 0.78 3.47 -10.57
C GLY A 97 -0.69 3.50 -11.01
N ASP A 98 -1.02 4.29 -12.02
CA ASP A 98 -2.40 4.54 -12.49
C ASP A 98 -3.14 3.24 -12.85
N ALA A 99 -2.46 2.32 -13.54
CA ALA A 99 -3.00 1.00 -13.90
C ALA A 99 -3.38 0.12 -12.69
N TYR A 100 -2.92 0.47 -11.48
CA TYR A 100 -3.15 -0.28 -10.24
C TYR A 100 -3.86 0.56 -9.17
N GLY A 101 -4.37 1.74 -9.53
CA GLY A 101 -5.00 2.68 -8.59
C GLY A 101 -4.02 3.27 -7.58
N ILE A 102 -2.73 3.32 -7.91
CA ILE A 102 -1.70 3.93 -7.06
C ILE A 102 -1.45 5.36 -7.53
N VAL A 103 -1.68 6.32 -6.65
CA VAL A 103 -1.40 7.73 -6.92
C VAL A 103 -0.12 8.14 -6.21
N TYR A 104 0.93 8.41 -6.99
CA TYR A 104 2.17 9.02 -6.49
C TYR A 104 2.04 10.54 -6.51
N GLN A 105 2.24 11.17 -5.35
CA GLN A 105 2.11 12.62 -5.16
C GLN A 105 3.42 13.17 -4.60
N SER A 106 3.78 14.38 -5.01
CA SER A 106 4.87 15.18 -4.44
C SER A 106 4.36 16.62 -4.38
N THR A 107 4.54 17.30 -3.27
CA THR A 107 4.25 18.74 -3.13
C THR A 107 5.41 19.62 -3.57
N SER A 108 6.57 19.01 -3.81
CA SER A 108 7.72 19.66 -4.43
C SER A 108 7.62 19.49 -5.95
N GLU A 109 7.03 20.48 -6.63
CA GLU A 109 7.21 20.73 -8.07
C GLU A 109 8.23 21.85 -8.30
#